data_AF-A0A1B3MQJ0-F1
#
_entry.id   AF-A0A1B3MQJ0-F1
#
_cell.length_a   1.000
_cell.length_b   1.000
_cell.length_c   1.000
_cell.angle_alpha   90.00
_cell.angle_beta   90.00
_cell.angle_gamma   90.00
#
_symmetry.space_group_name_H-M   'P 1'
#
loop_
_entity.id
_entity.type
_entity.pdbx_description
1 polymer ?
#
loop_
_entity_poly.entity_id
_entity_poly.type
_entity_poly.pdbx_seq_one_letter_code
_entity_poly.pdbx_strand_id
1 'polypeptide(L)' 'MNWSAPRVLALSFTPFLAICVLGLFNVAAMTLTPRPGQEGMLLPSLIFIGGAFVAAHVFHLWLIGRSLGRS' A
#
# COMPACT_ATOMS: atom_id res chain seq x y z
N MET A 1 20.14 21.42 -4.12
CA MET A 1 19.32 21.04 -2.95
C MET A 1 19.40 19.52 -2.82
N ASN A 2 20.26 19.01 -1.95
CA ASN A 2 20.31 17.57 -1.65
C ASN A 2 19.14 17.25 -0.72
N TRP A 3 18.01 16.81 -1.29
CA TRP A 3 16.89 16.32 -0.52
C TRP A 3 17.19 14.89 -0.04
N SER A 4 18.06 14.76 0.97
CA SER A 4 18.29 13.48 1.64
C SER A 4 17.15 13.21 2.61
N ALA A 5 16.04 12.65 2.12
CA ALA A 5 15.01 12.11 2.99
C ALA A 5 15.65 11.00 3.86
N PRO A 6 15.48 11.03 5.19
CA PRO A 6 15.97 9.98 6.07
C PRO A 6 15.52 8.61 5.57
N ARG A 7 16.47 7.67 5.42
CA ARG A 7 16.23 6.33 4.85
C ARG A 7 15.02 5.63 5.47
N VAL A 8 14.84 5.78 6.79
CA VAL A 8 13.71 5.23 7.53
C VAL A 8 12.37 5.78 7.03
N LEU A 9 12.27 7.09 6.79
CA LEU A 9 11.06 7.74 6.29
C LEU A 9 10.73 7.32 4.86
N ALA A 10 11.76 7.19 4.01
CA ALA A 10 11.55 6.72 2.64
C ALA A 10 11.02 5.28 2.64
N LEU A 11 11.65 4.39 3.41
CA LEU A 11 11.29 2.96 3.45
C LEU A 11 9.93 2.71 4.11
N SER A 12 9.52 3.53 5.08
CA SER A 12 8.26 3.33 5.83
C SER A 12 7.02 3.87 5.12
N PHE A 13 7.17 4.67 4.06
CA PHE A 13 6.05 5.33 3.39
C PHE A 13 4.99 4.35 2.86
N THR A 14 5.41 3.36 2.06
CA THR A 14 4.48 2.38 1.48
C THR A 14 3.80 1.49 2.52
N PRO A 15 4.50 0.89 3.50
CA PRO A 15 3.84 0.06 4.51
C PRO A 15 2.91 0.87 5.42
N PHE A 16 3.26 2.11 5.76
CA PHE A 16 2.35 2.99 6.51
C PHE A 16 1.06 3.25 5.73
N LEU A 17 1.18 3.62 4.45
CA LEU A 17 0.01 3.85 3.59
C LEU A 17 -0.85 2.58 3.45
N ALA A 18 -0.23 1.42 3.31
CA ALA A 18 -0.93 0.13 3.24
C ALA A 18 -1.77 -0.13 4.50
N ILE A 19 -1.19 0.10 5.69
CA ILE A 19 -1.90 -0.05 6.97
C ILE A 19 -3.12 0.88 7.02
N CYS A 20 -2.95 2.16 6.66
CA CYS A 20 -4.04 3.12 6.67
C CYS A 20 -5.19 2.70 5.72
N VAL A 21 -4.86 2.31 4.49
CA VAL A 21 -5.87 1.93 3.49
C VAL A 21 -6.58 0.63 3.85
N LEU A 22 -5.84 -0.40 4.26
CA LEU A 22 -6.44 -1.68 4.66
C LEU A 22 -7.27 -1.53 5.94
N GLY A 23 -6.80 -0.73 6.90
CA GLY A 23 -7.55 -0.41 8.12
C GLY A 23 -8.86 0.31 7.81
N LEU A 24 -8.81 1.36 6.98
CA LEU A 24 -10.01 2.09 6.56
C LEU A 24 -10.98 1.22 5.76
N PHE A 25 -10.46 0.38 4.85
CA PHE A 25 -11.27 -0.58 4.11
C PHE A 25 -12.00 -1.54 5.05
N ASN A 26 -11.31 -2.08 6.07
CA ASN A 26 -11.93 -2.97 7.04
C ASN A 26 -13.00 -2.27 7.88
N VAL A 27 -12.73 -1.03 8.34
CA VAL A 27 -13.74 -0.21 9.04
C VAL A 27 -14.97 -0.01 8.16
N ALA A 28 -14.79 0.34 6.88
CA ALA A 28 -15.89 0.49 5.93
C ALA A 28 -16.66 -0.83 5.74
N ALA A 29 -15.97 -1.96 5.61
CA ALA A 29 -16.58 -3.27 5.49
C ALA A 29 -17.43 -3.68 6.71
N MET A 30 -17.07 -3.20 7.91
CA MET A 30 -17.80 -3.47 9.14
C MET A 30 -18.96 -2.49 9.40
N THR A 31 -18.94 -1.29 8.78
CA THR A 31 -19.88 -0.21 9.09
C THR A 31 -20.86 0.11 7.96
N LEU A 32 -20.56 -0.31 6.74
CA LEU A 32 -21.38 -0.05 5.57
C LEU A 32 -22.10 -1.32 5.09
N THR A 33 -23.34 -1.16 4.68
CA THR A 33 -24.09 -2.23 4.01
C THR A 33 -23.57 -2.41 2.58
N PRO A 34 -23.18 -3.63 2.16
CA PRO A 34 -22.78 -3.91 0.78
C PRO A 34 -23.91 -3.56 -0.21
N ARG A 35 -23.56 -3.01 -1.38
CA ARG A 35 -24.54 -2.83 -2.45
C ARG A 35 -24.85 -4.18 -3.10
N PRO A 36 -26.03 -4.34 -3.74
CA PRO A 36 -26.35 -5.56 -4.48
C PRO A 36 -25.22 -5.93 -5.45
N GLY A 37 -24.80 -7.20 -5.43
CA GLY A 37 -23.67 -7.70 -6.22
C GLY A 37 -22.29 -7.58 -5.56
N GLN A 38 -22.18 -6.99 -4.36
CA GLN A 38 -20.91 -6.86 -3.62
C GLN A 38 -20.76 -7.80 -2.41
N GLU A 39 -21.75 -8.65 -2.14
CA GLU A 39 -21.85 -9.46 -0.92
C GLU A 39 -20.66 -10.41 -0.71
N GLY A 40 -20.02 -10.87 -1.78
CA GLY A 40 -18.81 -11.71 -1.74
C GLY A 40 -17.50 -10.97 -2.02
N MET A 41 -17.52 -9.65 -2.15
CA MET A 41 -16.38 -8.89 -2.68
C MET A 41 -15.33 -8.51 -1.64
N LEU A 42 -15.55 -8.76 -0.35
CA LEU A 42 -14.64 -8.39 0.72
C LEU A 42 -13.25 -9.03 0.51
N LEU A 43 -13.18 -10.36 0.46
CA LEU A 43 -11.90 -11.07 0.31
C LEU A 43 -11.21 -10.79 -1.03
N PRO A 44 -11.90 -10.85 -2.19
CA PRO A 44 -11.30 -10.48 -3.48
C PRO A 44 -10.70 -9.07 -3.49
N SER A 45 -11.44 -8.09 -2.94
CA SER A 45 -10.97 -6.70 -2.87
C SER A 45 -9.76 -6.56 -1.95
N LEU A 46 -9.78 -7.22 -0.79
CA LEU A 46 -8.67 -7.17 0.16
C LEU A 46 -7.39 -7.79 -0.42
N ILE A 47 -7.51 -8.94 -1.10
CA ILE A 47 -6.39 -9.60 -1.79
C ILE A 47 -5.84 -8.68 -2.89
N PHE A 48 -6.71 -8.08 -3.69
CA PHE A 48 -6.30 -7.17 -4.76
C PHE A 48 -5.58 -5.93 -4.23
N ILE A 49 -6.16 -5.24 -3.23
CA ILE A 49 -5.57 -4.04 -2.62
C ILE A 49 -4.24 -4.38 -1.94
N GLY A 50 -4.19 -5.46 -1.14
CA GLY A 50 -2.96 -5.92 -0.50
C GLY A 50 -1.88 -6.27 -1.51
N GLY A 51 -2.23 -7.03 -2.55
CA GLY A 51 -1.32 -7.37 -3.64
C GLY A 51 -0.77 -6.14 -4.37
N ALA A 52 -1.62 -5.14 -4.63
CA ALA A 52 -1.19 -3.87 -5.23
C ALA A 52 -0.18 -3.12 -4.35
N PHE A 53 -0.39 -3.09 -3.03
CA PHE A 53 0.58 -2.49 -2.10
C PHE A 53 1.90 -3.25 -2.04
N VAL A 54 1.86 -4.59 -2.07
CA VAL A 54 3.08 -5.42 -2.14
C VAL A 54 3.85 -5.11 -3.42
N ALA A 55 3.17 -5.12 -4.57
CA ALA A 55 3.79 -4.79 -5.85
C ALA A 55 4.38 -3.37 -5.87
N ALA A 56 3.62 -2.39 -5.35
CA ALA A 56 4.09 -1.02 -5.23
C ALA A 56 5.30 -0.90 -4.31
N HIS A 57 5.35 -1.63 -3.20
CA HIS A 57 6.48 -1.61 -2.28
C HIS A 57 7.73 -2.27 -2.88
N VAL A 58 7.59 -3.40 -3.57
CA VAL A 58 8.69 -4.02 -4.32
C VAL A 58 9.23 -3.07 -5.37
N PHE A 59 8.34 -2.42 -6.14
CA PHE A 59 8.73 -1.41 -7.13
C PHE A 59 9.45 -0.22 -6.48
N HIS A 60 8.96 0.26 -5.34
CA HIS A 60 9.58 1.34 -4.58
C HIS A 60 11.01 0.98 -4.12
N LEU A 61 11.21 -0.22 -3.57
CA LEU A 61 12.54 -0.72 -3.18
C LEU A 61 13.47 -0.86 -4.40
N TRP A 62 12.94 -1.36 -5.51
CA TRP A 62 13.68 -1.46 -6.77
C TRP A 62 14.16 -0.09 -7.27
N LEU A 63 13.29 0.93 -7.24
CA LEU A 63 13.67 2.30 -7.62
C LEU A 63 14.77 2.87 -6.72
N ILE A 64 14.68 2.65 -5.40
CA ILE A 64 15.72 3.05 -4.45
C ILE A 64 17.05 2.37 -4.81
N GLY A 65 17.04 1.05 -5.00
CA GLY A 65 18.23 0.29 -5.38
C GLY A 65 18.85 0.78 -6.69
N ARG A 66 18.01 1.04 -7.70
CA ARG A 66 18.43 1.58 -9.00
C ARG A 66 19.03 2.99 -8.88
N SER A 67 18.48 3.84 -8.03
CA SER A 67 19.01 5.19 -7.80
C SER A 67 20.38 5.13 -7.12
N LEU A 68 20.51 4.29 -6.09
CA LEU A 68 21.77 4.11 -5.35
C LEU A 68 22.88 3.45 -6.19
N GLY A 69 22.55 2.52 -7.10
CA GLY A 69 23.53 1.87 -7.98
C GLY A 69 23.94 2.68 -9.22
N ARG A 70 23.39 3.89 -9.39
CA ARG A 70 23.74 4.83 -10.49
C ARG A 70 24.58 6.03 -10.00
N SER A 71 24.93 6.05 -8.72
CA SER A 71 25.85 7.02 -8.08
C SER A 71 27.18 6.34 -7.79
#